data_AF-A0A109UHF8-F1
#
_entry.id   AF-A0A109UHF8-F1
#
_cell.length_a   1.000
_cell.length_b   1.000
_cell.length_c   1.000
_cell.angle_alpha   90.00
_cell.angle_beta   90.00
_cell.angle_gamma   90.00
#
_symmetry.space_group_name_H-M   'P 1'
#
loop_
_entity.id
_entity.type
_entity.pdbx_description
1 polymer ?
#
loop_
_entity_poly.entity_id
_entity_poly.type
_entity_poly.pdbx_seq_one_letter_code
_entity_poly.pdbx_strand_id
1 'polypeptide(L)' 'MTVNPIEMHRHTKGVIKSATISRSTTGIYHVSLLVEETIEHLPKTGSEVGIDLGLIAFAVLF' A
#
# COMPACT_ATOMS: atom_id res chain seq x y z
N MET A 1 -16.13 22.38 18.11
CA MET A 1 -15.50 21.06 17.95
C MET A 1 -15.11 20.94 16.49
N THR A 2 -13.83 21.11 16.17
CA THR A 2 -13.36 21.09 14.79
C THR A 2 -13.04 19.63 14.43
N VAL A 3 -13.80 19.06 13.50
CA VAL A 3 -13.50 17.73 12.97
C VAL A 3 -12.47 17.92 11.86
N ASN A 4 -11.24 17.45 12.08
CA ASN A 4 -10.25 17.46 11.00
C ASN A 4 -10.72 16.53 9.87
N PRO A 5 -10.52 16.90 8.59
CA PRO A 5 -10.84 16.02 7.48
C PRO A 5 -10.09 14.68 7.60
N ILE A 6 -10.76 13.59 7.25
CA ILE A 6 -10.10 12.28 7.13
C ILE A 6 -9.14 12.36 5.94
N GLU A 7 -7.85 12.15 6.18
CA GLU A 7 -6.85 12.05 5.13
C GLU A 7 -6.81 10.61 4.60
N MET A 8 -7.47 10.38 3.47
CA MET A 8 -7.43 9.09 2.78
C MET A 8 -6.20 9.00 1.87
N HIS A 9 -5.26 8.12 2.21
CA HIS A 9 -4.09 7.86 1.37
C HIS A 9 -4.43 7.25 0.00
N ARG A 10 -5.49 6.42 -0.06
CA ARG A 10 -5.98 5.80 -1.30
C ARG A 10 -7.45 5.42 -1.18
N HIS A 11 -8.17 5.45 -2.30
CA HIS A 11 -9.49 4.84 -2.41
C HIS A 11 -9.39 3.32 -2.48
N THR A 12 -10.14 2.62 -1.64
CA THR A 12 -10.14 1.15 -1.63
C THR A 12 -11.01 0.60 -2.74
N LYS A 13 -10.52 -0.43 -3.43
CA LYS A 13 -11.26 -1.22 -4.41
C LYS A 13 -11.31 -2.66 -3.90
N GLY A 14 -12.45 -3.33 -4.06
CA GLY A 14 -12.65 -4.69 -3.53
C GLY A 14 -13.35 -4.73 -2.16
N VAL A 15 -13.26 -5.87 -1.49
CA VAL A 15 -14.03 -6.18 -0.28
C VAL A 15 -13.16 -5.95 0.96
N ILE A 16 -13.60 -5.06 1.85
CA ILE A 16 -12.97 -4.85 3.16
C ILE A 16 -13.20 -6.10 4.01
N LYS A 17 -12.12 -6.73 4.47
CA LYS A 17 -12.15 -7.92 5.33
C LYS A 17 -12.01 -7.57 6.81
N SER A 18 -11.24 -6.53 7.11
CA SER A 18 -11.10 -6.01 8.46
C SER A 18 -10.62 -4.57 8.47
N ALA A 19 -10.79 -3.91 9.61
CA ALA A 19 -10.25 -2.59 9.89
C ALA A 19 -9.53 -2.62 11.24
N THR A 20 -8.31 -2.11 11.27
CA THR A 20 -7.54 -1.92 12.50
C THR A 20 -7.47 -0.43 12.80
N ILE A 21 -7.90 -0.04 13.99
CA ILE A 21 -7.76 1.33 14.50
C ILE A 21 -6.56 1.36 15.43
N SER A 22 -5.62 2.27 15.18
CA SER A 22 -4.45 2.47 16.02
C SER A 22 -4.30 3.95 16.38
N ARG A 23 -3.54 4.23 17.44
CA ARG A 23 -3.25 5.58 17.90
C ARG A 23 -1.74 5.75 18.09
N SER A 24 -1.17 6.79 17.50
CA SER A 24 0.23 7.14 17.68
C SER A 24 0.51 7.70 19.08
N THR A 25 1.78 7.78 19.45
CA THR A 25 2.22 8.47 20.67
C THR A 25 1.90 9.96 20.66
N THR A 26 1.80 10.58 19.48
CA THR A 26 1.36 11.97 19.29
C THR A 26 -0.16 12.14 19.36
N GLY A 27 -0.91 11.03 19.55
CA GLY A 27 -2.35 11.05 19.73
C GLY A 27 -3.17 11.02 18.43
N ILE A 28 -2.51 10.88 17.27
CA ILE A 28 -3.15 10.77 15.96
C ILE A 28 -3.72 9.36 15.79
N TYR A 29 -4.97 9.26 15.33
CA TYR A 29 -5.60 7.98 15.01
C TYR A 29 -5.35 7.62 13.55
N HIS A 30 -5.04 6.34 13.31
CA HIS A 30 -4.92 5.76 11.98
C HIS A 30 -5.92 4.61 11.83
N VAL A 31 -6.44 4.44 10.61
CA VAL A 31 -7.29 3.31 10.25
C VAL A 31 -6.60 2.55 9.11
N SER A 32 -6.29 1.28 9.33
CA SER A 32 -5.75 0.38 8.32
C SER A 32 -6.84 -0.57 7.86
N LEU A 33 -7.12 -0.58 6.55
CA LEU A 33 -8.11 -1.45 5.94
C LEU A 33 -7.40 -2.64 5.26
N LEU A 34 -7.77 -3.86 5.65
CA LEU A 34 -7.41 -5.06 4.90
C LEU A 34 -8.46 -5.26 3.81
N VAL A 35 -8.04 -5.17 2.54
CA VAL A 35 -8.93 -5.23 1.39
C VAL A 35 -8.54 -6.38 0.49
N GLU A 36 -9.50 -7.24 0.18
CA GLU A 36 -9.36 -8.26 -0.85
C GLU A 36 -9.83 -7.68 -2.19
N GLU A 37 -8.90 -7.55 -3.13
CA GLU A 37 -9.13 -6.97 -4.45
C GLU A 37 -8.77 -8.00 -5.53
N THR A 38 -9.60 -8.11 -6.57
CA THR A 38 -9.23 -8.84 -7.78
C THR A 38 -8.24 -7.99 -8.58
N ILE A 39 -7.05 -8.53 -8.82
CA ILE A 39 -6.00 -7.84 -9.57
C ILE A 39 -6.14 -8.13 -11.06
N GLU A 40 -6.35 -7.09 -11.85
CA GLU A 40 -6.24 -7.18 -13.30
C GLU A 40 -4.76 -7.26 -13.71
N HIS A 41 -4.36 -8.39 -14.28
CA HIS A 41 -3.00 -8.55 -14.78
C HIS A 41 -2.81 -7.74 -16.06
N LEU A 42 -1.77 -6.91 -16.09
CA LEU A 42 -1.31 -6.28 -17.32
C LEU A 42 -0.75 -7.32 -18.28
N PRO A 43 -0.85 -7.09 -19.60
CA PRO A 43 -0.26 -7.98 -20.59
C PRO A 43 1.25 -8.09 -20.38
N LYS A 44 1.79 -9.31 -20.55
CA LYS A 44 3.24 -9.53 -20.49
C LYS A 44 3.92 -8.80 -21.65
N THR A 45 5.00 -8.10 -21.36
CA THR A 45 5.80 -7.39 -22.38
C THR A 45 6.73 -8.33 -23.15
N GLY A 46 7.01 -9.52 -22.63
CA GLY A 46 7.98 -10.46 -23.19
C GLY A 46 9.44 -10.05 -22.96
N SER A 47 9.68 -8.92 -22.30
CA SER A 47 11.00 -8.50 -21.86
C SER A 47 11.43 -9.25 -20.60
N GLU A 48 12.71 -9.56 -20.50
CA GLU A 48 13.33 -10.04 -19.27
C GLU A 48 13.83 -8.83 -18.47
N VAL A 49 13.67 -8.89 -17.15
CA VAL A 49 14.12 -7.85 -16.22
C VAL A 49 14.88 -8.51 -15.10
N GLY A 50 16.13 -8.09 -14.89
CA GLY A 50 16.94 -8.52 -13.74
C GLY A 50 16.76 -7.56 -12.56
N ILE A 51 16.47 -8.10 -11.37
CA ILE A 51 16.51 -7.34 -10.12
C ILE A 51 17.59 -7.96 -9.23
N ASP A 52 18.65 -7.20 -8.98
CA ASP A 52 19.71 -7.59 -8.04
C ASP A 52 19.56 -6.84 -6.71
N LEU A 53 19.64 -7.57 -5.60
CA LEU A 53 19.59 -7.06 -4.24
C LEU A 53 20.99 -7.17 -3.61
N GLY A 54 21.91 -6.35 -4.12
CA GLY A 54 23.32 -6.37 -3.72
C GLY A 54 23.60 -5.65 -2.40
N LEU A 55 24.76 -5.91 -1.82
CA LEU A 55 25.24 -5.23 -0.61
C LEU A 55 25.58 -3.75 -0.84
N ILE A 56 25.94 -3.40 -2.08
CA ILE A 56 26.35 -2.04 -2.47
C ILE A 56 25.14 -1.22 -2.94
N ALA A 57 24.18 -1.87 -3.59
CA ALA A 57 22.95 -1.23 -4.07
C ALA A 57 21.76 -2.14 -3.81
N PHE A 58 20.74 -1.59 -3.13
CA PHE A 58 19.58 -2.33 -2.68
C PHE A 58 18.72 -2.88 -3.83
N ALA A 59 18.56 -2.14 -4.93
CA ALA A 59 17.86 -2.62 -6.11
C ALA A 59 18.42 -1.95 -7.37
N VAL A 60 18.94 -2.74 -8.30
CA VAL A 60 19.37 -2.29 -9.63
C VAL A 60 18.50 -2.98 -10.68
N LEU A 61 18.01 -2.19 -11.64
CA LEU A 61 17.23 -2.67 -12.79
C LEU A 61 18.18 -2.90 -13.97
N PHE A 62 18.24 -4.14 -14.46
CA PHE A 62 19.01 -4.53 -15.65
C PHE A 62 18.09 -4.92 -16.80
#